data_AF-Q2TU22-F1
#
_entry.id   AF-Q2TU22-F1
#
_cell.length_a   1.000
_cell.length_b   1.000
_cell.length_c   1.000
_cell.angle_alpha   90.00
_cell.angle_beta   90.00
_cell.angle_gamma   90.00
#
_symmetry.space_group_name_H-M   'P 1'
#
loop_
_entity.id
_entity.type
_entity.pdbx_description
1 polymer ?
#
loop_
_entity_poly.entity_id
_entity_poly.type
_entity_poly.pdbx_seq_one_letter_code
_entity_poly.pdbx_strand_id
1 'polypeptide(L)'
;DGGEDGQNVPLVPLVRRNLSVIFAFDNSNDYLTWPDGTSLIKTYERQFSAQGKGAPFPYVPDQKTFRNSNLTSKPTFFGCDAKNLTSLTSDIYNVPLVVYTANRPYTYWSNTSTFRLEYSLEERNKMISNGFAATTRLNGTLDEEWDACVGCAIIRREQERLGVEQSEQCKQCFERYCWNGT
;
A
#
# COMPACT_ATOMS: atom_id res chain seq x y z
N ASP A 1 11.44 -13.20 12.86
CA ASP A 1 11.22 -11.89 12.21
C ASP A 1 10.23 -12.13 11.07
N GLY A 2 9.24 -11.23 10.88
CA GLY A 2 8.28 -11.34 9.78
C GLY A 2 8.93 -11.10 8.40
N GLY A 3 10.11 -10.49 8.35
CA GLY A 3 10.85 -10.36 7.10
C GLY A 3 11.35 -11.68 6.53
N GLU A 4 11.56 -12.71 7.37
CA GLU A 4 12.07 -14.03 6.95
C GLU A 4 11.06 -14.81 6.09
N ASP A 5 9.76 -14.49 6.19
CA ASP A 5 8.72 -15.07 5.32
C ASP A 5 8.30 -14.09 4.20
N GLY A 6 9.09 -13.04 3.98
CA GLY A 6 8.89 -12.03 2.94
C GLY A 6 7.78 -11.03 3.25
N GLN A 7 7.27 -10.96 4.49
CA GLN A 7 6.30 -9.96 4.93
C GLN A 7 6.97 -8.87 5.77
N ASN A 8 7.94 -8.16 5.17
CA ASN A 8 8.62 -7.02 5.83
C ASN A 8 7.61 -5.95 6.27
N VAL A 9 6.54 -5.75 5.50
CA VAL A 9 5.40 -4.92 5.92
C VAL A 9 4.43 -5.78 6.74
N PRO A 10 4.24 -5.52 8.05
CA PRO A 10 3.52 -6.43 8.95
C PRO A 10 1.98 -6.29 8.82
N LEU A 11 1.43 -6.79 7.72
CA LEU A 11 0.01 -6.60 7.36
C LEU A 11 -0.92 -7.64 8.01
N VAL A 12 -0.47 -8.88 8.18
CA VAL A 12 -1.31 -9.98 8.69
C VAL A 12 -2.01 -9.65 10.03
N PRO A 13 -1.36 -9.05 11.04
CA PRO A 13 -2.03 -8.67 12.28
C PRO A 13 -3.14 -7.63 12.10
N LEU A 14 -3.06 -6.80 11.05
CA LEU A 14 -4.04 -5.76 10.72
C LEU A 14 -5.21 -6.33 9.93
N VAL A 15 -4.95 -7.23 8.97
CA VAL A 15 -5.99 -7.86 8.13
C VAL A 15 -6.98 -8.70 8.95
N ARG A 16 -6.53 -9.23 10.09
CA ARG A 16 -7.40 -9.94 11.05
C ARG A 16 -8.25 -9.02 11.92
N ARG A 17 -8.08 -7.71 11.78
CA ARG A 17 -8.92 -6.70 12.40
C ARG A 17 -9.86 -6.21 11.33
N ASN A 18 -11.13 -6.03 11.66
CA ASN A 18 -12.15 -5.53 10.72
C ASN A 18 -11.91 -4.05 10.39
N LEU A 19 -10.84 -3.77 9.66
CA LEU A 19 -10.37 -2.43 9.30
C LEU A 19 -10.93 -2.05 7.93
N SER A 20 -11.37 -0.82 7.80
CA SER A 20 -11.80 -0.24 6.53
C SER A 20 -10.62 0.06 5.61
N VAL A 21 -9.50 0.51 6.17
CA VAL A 21 -8.31 0.96 5.45
C VAL A 21 -7.02 0.61 6.20
N ILE A 22 -5.95 0.33 5.46
CA ILE A 22 -4.59 0.15 5.98
C ILE A 22 -3.64 1.05 5.18
N PHE A 23 -2.84 1.86 5.86
CA PHE A 23 -1.71 2.57 5.25
C PHE A 23 -0.45 1.72 5.39
N ALA A 24 0.03 1.18 4.28
CA ALA A 24 1.18 0.28 4.21
C ALA A 24 2.41 1.05 3.72
N PHE A 25 3.40 1.21 4.61
CA PHE A 25 4.67 1.84 4.27
C PHE A 25 5.75 0.78 4.05
N ASP A 26 6.28 0.71 2.84
CA ASP A 26 7.27 -0.29 2.46
C ASP A 26 8.64 0.36 2.28
N ASN A 27 9.58 -0.01 3.14
CA ASN A 27 10.97 0.44 3.10
C ASN A 27 11.93 -0.75 2.90
N SER A 28 11.43 -1.83 2.28
CA SER A 28 12.18 -3.06 2.05
C SER A 28 13.40 -2.84 1.15
N ASN A 29 14.44 -3.61 1.42
CA ASN A 29 15.67 -3.68 0.64
C ASN A 29 15.56 -4.86 -0.36
N ASP A 30 14.71 -4.70 -1.37
CA ASP A 30 14.44 -5.74 -2.36
C ASP A 30 15.31 -5.53 -3.62
N TYR A 31 14.70 -5.21 -4.76
CA TYR A 31 15.40 -5.04 -6.02
C TYR A 31 16.20 -3.74 -6.07
N LEU A 32 17.53 -3.85 -6.23
CA LEU A 32 18.46 -2.71 -6.21
C LEU A 32 18.31 -1.83 -4.95
N THR A 33 17.99 -2.47 -3.81
CA THR A 33 17.79 -1.81 -2.51
C THR A 33 16.53 -0.93 -2.44
N TRP A 34 15.59 -1.13 -3.36
CA TRP A 34 14.29 -0.49 -3.35
C TRP A 34 13.16 -1.51 -3.15
N PRO A 35 12.04 -1.11 -2.53
CA PRO A 35 10.86 -1.96 -2.47
C PRO A 35 10.37 -2.31 -3.86
N ASP A 36 9.98 -3.56 -4.05
CA ASP A 36 9.43 -4.02 -5.32
C ASP A 36 8.03 -4.63 -5.20
N GLY A 37 7.42 -4.56 -4.01
CA GLY A 37 6.07 -5.07 -3.74
C GLY A 37 6.04 -6.49 -3.16
N THR A 38 7.21 -7.12 -2.97
CA THR A 38 7.33 -8.47 -2.40
C THR A 38 6.49 -8.65 -1.13
N SER A 39 6.48 -7.68 -0.21
CA SER A 39 5.70 -7.76 1.04
C SER A 39 4.19 -7.87 0.83
N LEU A 40 3.64 -7.13 -0.13
CA LEU A 40 2.21 -7.18 -0.46
C LEU A 40 1.88 -8.51 -1.14
N ILE A 41 2.73 -8.95 -2.06
CA ILE A 41 2.58 -10.21 -2.78
C ILE A 41 2.58 -11.38 -1.79
N LYS A 42 3.54 -11.42 -0.87
CA LYS A 42 3.64 -12.47 0.16
C LYS A 42 2.46 -12.46 1.11
N THR A 43 1.94 -11.28 1.47
CA THR A 43 0.71 -11.16 2.27
C THR A 43 -0.50 -11.71 1.51
N TYR A 44 -0.65 -11.36 0.23
CA TYR A 44 -1.71 -11.86 -0.64
C TYR A 44 -1.64 -13.38 -0.80
N GLU A 45 -0.48 -13.94 -1.10
CA GLU A 45 -0.25 -15.39 -1.23
C GLU A 45 -0.56 -16.13 0.07
N ARG A 46 -0.21 -15.54 1.23
CA ARG A 46 -0.39 -16.18 2.54
C ARG A 46 -1.85 -16.49 2.84
N GLN A 47 -2.81 -15.71 2.32
CA GLN A 47 -4.24 -15.94 2.58
C GLN A 47 -4.71 -17.34 2.11
N PHE A 48 -4.01 -17.94 1.14
CA PHE A 48 -4.30 -19.29 0.62
C PHE A 48 -3.59 -20.42 1.40
N SER A 49 -2.78 -20.09 2.41
CA SER A 49 -2.12 -21.04 3.31
C SER A 49 -2.95 -21.31 4.57
N ALA A 50 -2.61 -22.38 5.30
CA ALA A 50 -3.23 -22.68 6.59
C ALA A 50 -3.08 -21.53 7.60
N GLN A 51 -1.95 -20.83 7.57
CA GLN A 51 -1.63 -19.72 8.45
C GLN A 51 -2.41 -18.45 8.11
N GLY A 52 -2.84 -18.27 6.86
CA GLY A 52 -3.61 -17.10 6.41
C GLY A 52 -5.13 -17.26 6.50
N LYS A 53 -5.63 -18.43 6.94
CA LYS A 53 -7.07 -18.68 7.08
C LYS A 53 -7.75 -17.56 7.90
N GLY A 54 -8.80 -16.98 7.34
CA GLY A 54 -9.57 -15.90 7.97
C GLY A 54 -8.91 -14.52 7.90
N ALA A 55 -7.88 -14.34 7.07
CA ALA A 55 -7.24 -13.04 6.81
C ALA A 55 -7.28 -12.72 5.30
N PRO A 56 -8.46 -12.45 4.73
CA PRO A 56 -8.57 -12.16 3.30
C PRO A 56 -7.89 -10.82 2.98
N PHE A 57 -7.08 -10.81 1.92
CA PHE A 57 -6.27 -9.66 1.51
C PHE A 57 -6.62 -9.27 0.07
N PRO A 58 -6.68 -7.98 -0.30
CA PRO A 58 -7.04 -7.61 -1.66
C PRO A 58 -6.07 -8.20 -2.67
N TYR A 59 -6.51 -8.35 -3.93
CA TYR A 59 -5.64 -8.82 -5.00
C TYR A 59 -4.38 -7.97 -5.09
N VAL A 60 -3.26 -8.65 -5.31
CA VAL A 60 -1.96 -8.05 -5.59
C VAL A 60 -1.40 -8.73 -6.83
N PRO A 61 -0.85 -7.99 -7.80
CA PRO A 61 -0.27 -8.58 -9.00
C PRO A 61 1.02 -9.32 -8.68
N ASP A 62 1.49 -10.16 -9.61
CA ASP A 62 2.82 -10.74 -9.53
C ASP A 62 3.94 -9.67 -9.60
N GLN A 63 5.16 -10.09 -9.24
CA GLN A 63 6.35 -9.26 -9.17
C GLN A 63 6.72 -8.56 -10.49
N LYS A 64 6.41 -9.17 -11.64
CA LYS A 64 6.68 -8.59 -12.96
C LYS A 64 5.69 -7.47 -13.24
N THR A 65 4.41 -7.73 -13.03
CA THR A 65 3.34 -6.75 -13.20
C THR A 65 3.46 -5.59 -12.23
N PHE A 66 3.78 -5.85 -10.95
CA PHE A 66 4.00 -4.81 -9.94
C PHE A 66 5.06 -3.78 -10.38
N ARG A 67 6.17 -4.26 -10.95
CA ARG A 67 7.26 -3.42 -11.46
C ARG A 67 6.88 -2.74 -12.78
N ASN A 68 6.34 -3.48 -13.75
CA ASN A 68 6.00 -2.95 -15.07
C ASN A 68 4.90 -1.87 -15.01
N SER A 69 3.94 -2.01 -14.10
CA SER A 69 2.88 -1.02 -13.87
C SER A 69 3.32 0.12 -12.94
N ASN A 70 4.60 0.19 -12.55
CA ASN A 70 5.17 1.24 -11.72
C ASN A 70 4.42 1.47 -10.39
N LEU A 71 3.90 0.42 -9.76
CA LEU A 71 3.07 0.50 -8.54
C LEU A 71 3.86 0.96 -7.29
N THR A 72 5.17 1.12 -7.42
CA THR A 72 6.07 1.65 -6.39
C THR A 72 6.45 3.12 -6.64
N SER A 73 5.98 3.76 -7.71
CA SER A 73 6.39 5.13 -8.09
C SER A 73 5.70 6.22 -7.27
N LYS A 74 4.48 5.95 -6.82
CA LYS A 74 3.61 6.82 -6.02
C LYS A 74 2.73 5.92 -5.13
N PRO A 75 1.95 6.48 -4.19
CA PRO A 75 0.96 5.71 -3.47
C PRO A 75 0.06 4.92 -4.45
N THR A 76 -0.28 3.68 -4.10
CA THR A 76 -1.15 2.81 -4.92
C THR A 76 -2.20 2.20 -4.02
N PHE A 77 -3.46 2.21 -4.45
CA PHE A 77 -4.57 1.64 -3.71
C PHE A 77 -4.87 0.22 -4.22
N PHE A 78 -5.00 -0.72 -3.29
CA PHE A 78 -5.42 -2.09 -3.56
C PHE A 78 -6.74 -2.38 -2.86
N GLY A 79 -7.59 -3.20 -3.48
CA GLY A 79 -8.90 -3.54 -2.93
C GLY A 79 -9.91 -2.39 -2.99
N CYS A 80 -9.86 -1.58 -4.04
CA CYS A 80 -10.64 -0.36 -4.14
C CYS A 80 -12.16 -0.57 -4.25
N ASP A 81 -12.58 -1.66 -4.90
CA ASP A 81 -13.98 -2.05 -5.02
C ASP A 81 -14.21 -3.41 -4.36
N ALA A 82 -15.02 -3.43 -3.29
CA ALA A 82 -15.40 -4.63 -2.57
C ALA A 82 -16.05 -5.68 -3.46
N LYS A 83 -16.86 -5.28 -4.46
CA LYS A 83 -17.61 -6.20 -5.32
C LYS A 83 -16.69 -7.09 -6.15
N ASN A 84 -15.49 -6.62 -6.45
CA ASN A 84 -14.49 -7.40 -7.18
C ASN A 84 -13.83 -8.48 -6.30
N LEU A 85 -14.01 -8.46 -4.97
CA LEU A 85 -13.32 -9.36 -4.02
C LEU A 85 -14.13 -10.63 -3.69
N THR A 86 -15.22 -10.88 -4.40
CA THR A 86 -16.17 -11.98 -4.14
C THR A 86 -15.54 -13.38 -4.24
N SER A 87 -14.45 -13.55 -4.98
CA SER A 87 -13.75 -14.86 -5.02
C SER A 87 -12.77 -15.08 -3.86
N LEU A 88 -12.49 -14.06 -3.04
CA LEU A 88 -11.57 -14.15 -1.90
C LEU A 88 -12.29 -14.49 -0.59
N THR A 89 -13.52 -13.99 -0.40
CA THR A 89 -14.28 -14.15 0.85
C THR A 89 -15.76 -13.91 0.62
N SER A 90 -16.61 -14.55 1.44
CA SER A 90 -18.05 -14.29 1.46
C SER A 90 -18.41 -12.94 2.08
N ASP A 91 -17.56 -12.42 2.98
CA ASP A 91 -17.71 -11.08 3.54
C ASP A 91 -16.70 -10.15 2.88
N ILE A 92 -17.11 -9.60 1.73
CA ILE A 92 -16.29 -8.70 0.92
C ILE A 92 -15.94 -7.40 1.65
N TYR A 93 -16.68 -7.00 2.67
CA TYR A 93 -16.46 -5.74 3.39
C TYR A 93 -15.43 -5.85 4.53
N ASN A 94 -14.99 -7.08 4.84
CA ASN A 94 -13.90 -7.34 5.80
C ASN A 94 -12.52 -7.30 5.14
N VAL A 95 -12.44 -7.17 3.82
CA VAL A 95 -11.17 -6.95 3.13
C VAL A 95 -10.84 -5.46 3.17
N PRO A 96 -9.72 -5.03 3.76
CA PRO A 96 -9.38 -3.62 3.85
C PRO A 96 -8.98 -3.05 2.48
N LEU A 97 -9.24 -1.76 2.26
CA LEU A 97 -8.53 -1.01 1.24
C LEU A 97 -7.10 -0.76 1.72
N VAL A 98 -6.11 -1.05 0.89
CA VAL A 98 -4.69 -0.85 1.26
C VAL A 98 -4.12 0.32 0.47
N VAL A 99 -3.69 1.36 1.18
CA VAL A 99 -2.92 2.48 0.63
C VAL A 99 -1.44 2.14 0.77
N TYR A 100 -0.84 1.64 -0.30
CA TYR A 100 0.56 1.25 -0.34
C TYR A 100 1.45 2.41 -0.74
N THR A 101 2.47 2.71 0.08
CA THR A 101 3.49 3.73 -0.20
C THR A 101 4.86 3.08 -0.11
N ALA A 102 5.58 3.03 -1.23
CA ALA A 102 6.94 2.53 -1.30
C ALA A 102 7.96 3.65 -1.05
N ASN A 103 9.06 3.32 -0.37
CA ASN A 103 10.25 4.15 -0.31
C ASN A 103 10.76 4.43 -1.74
N ARG A 104 10.95 5.71 -2.06
CA ARG A 104 11.41 6.18 -3.37
C ARG A 104 12.19 7.48 -3.22
N PRO A 105 13.12 7.80 -4.13
CA PRO A 105 13.96 8.99 -4.03
C PRO A 105 13.24 10.24 -4.54
N TYR A 106 12.34 10.80 -3.73
CA TYR A 106 11.68 12.07 -4.01
C TYR A 106 12.63 13.26 -3.78
N THR A 107 13.37 13.24 -2.68
CA THR A 107 14.31 14.31 -2.30
C THR A 107 15.67 13.77 -1.85
N TYR A 108 15.77 12.46 -1.59
CA TYR A 108 17.01 11.81 -1.16
C TYR A 108 17.04 10.33 -1.53
N TRP A 109 18.22 9.82 -1.87
CA TRP A 109 18.45 8.39 -2.13
C TRP A 109 18.53 7.64 -0.80
N SER A 110 17.36 7.25 -0.27
CA SER A 110 17.16 6.56 1.00
C SER A 110 17.29 5.03 0.92
N ASN A 111 17.72 4.47 -0.21
CA ASN A 111 17.95 3.03 -0.38
C ASN A 111 19.27 2.59 0.27
N THR A 112 19.29 2.59 1.58
CA THR A 112 20.44 2.21 2.39
C THR A 112 20.37 0.73 2.76
N SER A 113 21.53 0.08 2.90
CA SER A 113 21.60 -1.32 3.31
C SER A 113 20.94 -1.54 4.68
N THR A 114 20.19 -2.64 4.82
CA THR A 114 19.62 -3.10 6.10
C THR A 114 20.66 -3.26 7.20
N PHE A 115 21.92 -3.56 6.84
CA PHE A 115 23.03 -3.74 7.79
C PHE A 115 23.72 -2.44 8.19
N ARG A 116 23.32 -1.30 7.60
CA ARG A 116 23.87 0.00 7.98
C ARG A 116 23.17 0.51 9.24
N LEU A 117 23.91 0.51 10.34
CA LEU A 117 23.40 0.90 11.67
C LEU A 117 23.70 2.36 12.05
N GLU A 118 24.61 3.01 11.33
CA GLU A 118 25.05 4.37 11.65
C GLU A 118 24.79 5.35 10.48
N TYR A 119 24.23 6.50 10.84
CA TYR A 119 23.90 7.60 9.93
C TYR A 119 24.36 8.91 10.56
N SER A 120 24.89 9.80 9.73
CA SER A 120 25.06 11.19 10.15
C SER A 120 23.69 11.84 10.40
N LEU A 121 23.70 12.93 11.19
CA LEU A 121 22.50 13.72 11.44
C LEU A 121 21.86 14.24 10.13
N GLU A 122 22.69 14.59 9.16
CA GLU A 122 22.27 15.06 7.85
C GLU A 122 21.56 13.97 7.05
N GLU A 123 22.15 12.78 6.93
CA GLU A 123 21.54 11.64 6.21
C GLU A 123 20.21 11.24 6.83
N ARG A 124 20.14 11.18 8.17
CA ARG A 124 18.90 10.90 8.90
C ARG A 124 17.81 11.91 8.55
N ASN A 125 18.14 13.21 8.62
CA ASN A 125 17.16 14.26 8.35
C ASN A 125 16.71 14.24 6.87
N LYS A 126 17.63 13.99 5.92
CA LYS A 126 17.30 13.85 4.49
C LYS A 126 16.40 12.63 4.23
N MET A 127 16.65 11.51 4.91
CA MET A 127 15.80 10.31 4.82
C MET A 127 14.38 10.57 5.35
N ILE A 128 14.25 11.26 6.50
CA ILE A 128 12.95 11.67 7.05
C ILE A 128 12.21 12.59 6.08
N SER A 129 12.88 13.63 5.55
CA SER A 129 12.29 14.55 4.56
C SER A 129 11.84 13.83 3.29
N ASN A 130 12.58 12.80 2.86
CA ASN A 130 12.20 11.98 1.73
C ASN A 130 10.96 11.12 2.01
N GLY A 131 10.85 10.53 3.21
CA GLY A 131 9.65 9.81 3.64
C GLY A 131 8.41 10.72 3.69
N PHE A 132 8.56 11.95 4.20
CA PHE A 132 7.51 12.97 4.15
C PHE A 132 7.12 13.29 2.71
N ALA A 133 8.08 13.55 1.83
CA ALA A 133 7.84 13.85 0.42
C ALA A 133 7.11 12.72 -0.31
N ALA A 134 7.53 11.46 -0.11
CA ALA A 134 6.89 10.30 -0.71
C ALA A 134 5.43 10.14 -0.25
N THR A 135 5.17 10.37 1.04
CA THR A 135 3.84 10.19 1.64
C THR A 135 2.87 11.32 1.31
N THR A 136 3.36 12.56 1.25
CA THR A 136 2.53 13.76 1.05
C THR A 136 2.47 14.22 -0.39
N ARG A 137 2.98 13.41 -1.34
CA ARG A 137 3.11 13.80 -2.75
C ARG A 137 3.86 15.13 -2.92
N LEU A 138 4.99 15.25 -2.20
CA LEU A 138 5.82 16.44 -2.14
C LEU A 138 5.05 17.66 -1.60
N ASN A 139 4.39 17.49 -0.45
CA ASN A 139 3.52 18.50 0.16
C ASN A 139 2.43 19.00 -0.79
N GLY A 140 1.75 18.08 -1.47
CA GLY A 140 0.70 18.36 -2.46
C GLY A 140 1.21 18.88 -3.81
N THR A 141 2.49 19.20 -3.96
CA THR A 141 3.02 19.79 -5.20
C THR A 141 2.88 18.86 -6.41
N LEU A 142 2.95 17.54 -6.20
CA LEU A 142 2.79 16.56 -7.28
C LEU A 142 1.33 16.14 -7.49
N ASP A 143 0.44 16.46 -6.56
CA ASP A 143 -1.00 16.21 -6.64
C ASP A 143 -1.72 17.01 -5.55
N GLU A 144 -2.36 18.12 -5.92
CA GLU A 144 -3.08 19.00 -5.00
C GLU A 144 -4.32 18.33 -4.40
N GLU A 145 -4.84 17.28 -5.06
CA GLU A 145 -6.01 16.52 -4.61
C GLU A 145 -5.63 15.37 -3.66
N TRP A 146 -4.34 15.18 -3.36
CA TRP A 146 -3.88 14.02 -2.59
C TRP A 146 -4.57 13.89 -1.23
N ASP A 147 -4.72 15.00 -0.50
CA ASP A 147 -5.36 14.99 0.82
C ASP A 147 -6.84 14.57 0.72
N ALA A 148 -7.53 15.00 -0.33
CA ALA A 148 -8.89 14.55 -0.63
C ALA A 148 -8.90 13.05 -0.97
N CYS A 149 -7.95 12.57 -1.77
CA CYS A 149 -7.82 11.15 -2.12
C CYS A 149 -7.54 10.26 -0.91
N VAL A 150 -6.75 10.72 0.06
CA VAL A 150 -6.56 10.05 1.35
C VAL A 150 -7.90 9.97 2.10
N GLY A 151 -8.66 11.08 2.17
CA GLY A 151 -9.99 11.10 2.77
C GLY A 151 -10.95 10.09 2.10
N CYS A 152 -10.97 10.06 0.76
CA CYS A 152 -11.77 9.12 -0.03
C CYS A 152 -11.39 7.65 0.25
N ALA A 153 -10.09 7.35 0.38
CA ALA A 153 -9.62 6.02 0.73
C ALA A 153 -10.08 5.57 2.12
N ILE A 154 -10.06 6.49 3.10
CA ILE A 154 -10.49 6.22 4.49
C ILE A 154 -11.97 5.85 4.56
N ILE A 155 -12.84 6.55 3.83
CA ILE A 155 -14.29 6.35 3.91
C ILE A 155 -14.83 5.25 2.99
N ARG A 156 -14.06 4.83 1.96
CA ARG A 156 -14.55 3.97 0.88
C ARG A 156 -15.25 2.71 1.39
N ARG A 157 -14.62 1.95 2.29
CA ARG A 157 -15.18 0.67 2.73
C ARG A 157 -16.50 0.85 3.48
N GLU A 158 -16.65 1.95 4.21
CA GLU A 158 -17.89 2.26 4.92
C GLU A 158 -18.99 2.73 3.95
N GLN A 159 -18.64 3.51 2.93
CA GLN A 159 -19.57 3.87 1.86
C GLN A 159 -20.15 2.61 1.19
N GLU A 160 -19.30 1.62 0.89
CA GLU A 160 -19.73 0.36 0.30
C GLU A 160 -20.66 -0.45 1.23
N ARG A 161 -20.36 -0.51 2.53
CA ARG A 161 -21.24 -1.16 3.53
C ARG A 161 -22.62 -0.52 3.61
N LEU A 162 -22.68 0.81 3.51
CA LEU A 162 -23.91 1.59 3.58
C LEU A 162 -24.64 1.73 2.23
N GLY A 163 -24.08 1.20 1.14
CA GLY A 163 -24.65 1.36 -0.21
C GLY A 163 -24.61 2.82 -0.71
N VAL A 164 -23.64 3.61 -0.23
CA VAL A 164 -23.45 5.02 -0.61
C VAL A 164 -22.49 5.09 -1.79
N GLU A 165 -22.90 5.79 -2.85
CA GLU A 165 -22.05 6.04 -4.02
C GLU A 165 -20.95 7.06 -3.70
N GLN A 166 -19.80 6.92 -4.37
CA GLN A 166 -18.71 7.88 -4.27
C GLN A 166 -19.10 9.24 -4.87
N SER A 167 -18.56 10.32 -4.29
CA SER A 167 -18.53 11.62 -4.96
C SER A 167 -17.67 11.57 -6.22
N GLU A 168 -17.89 12.49 -7.16
CA GLU A 168 -17.07 12.58 -8.38
C GLU A 168 -15.58 12.82 -8.08
N GLN A 169 -15.26 13.62 -7.06
CA GLN A 169 -13.88 13.81 -6.59
C GLN A 169 -13.23 12.50 -6.14
N CYS A 170 -13.96 11.67 -5.37
CA CYS A 170 -13.46 10.37 -4.94
C CYS A 170 -13.32 9.38 -6.10
N LYS A 171 -14.21 9.42 -7.10
CA LYS A 171 -14.05 8.60 -8.31
C LYS A 171 -12.76 8.93 -9.05
N GLN A 172 -12.46 10.22 -9.25
CA GLN A 172 -11.20 10.66 -9.88
C GLN A 172 -9.96 10.23 -9.08
N CYS A 173 -10.01 10.30 -7.75
CA CYS A 173 -8.94 9.79 -6.90
C CYS A 173 -8.70 8.29 -7.12
N PHE A 174 -9.77 7.51 -7.22
CA PHE A 174 -9.69 6.07 -7.40
C PHE A 174 -9.22 5.71 -8.82
N GLU A 175 -9.62 6.46 -9.85
CA GLU A 175 -9.04 6.33 -11.20
C GLU A 175 -7.52 6.60 -11.20
N ARG A 176 -7.05 7.54 -10.39
CA ARG A 176 -5.64 7.93 -10.32
C ARG A 176 -4.76 6.96 -9.54
N TYR A 177 -5.28 6.40 -8.46
CA TYR A 177 -4.49 5.66 -7.46
C TYR A 177 -4.81 4.18 -7.39
N CYS A 178 -5.98 3.74 -7.84
CA CYS A 178 -6.36 2.35 -7.75
C CYS A 178 -5.61 1.49 -8.76
N TRP A 179 -5.04 0.38 -8.28
CA TRP A 179 -4.67 -0.71 -9.17
C TRP A 179 -5.93 -1.51 -9.55
N ASN A 180 -6.22 -1.55 -10.85
CA ASN A 180 -7.47 -2.08 -11.41
C ASN A 180 -7.38 -3.52 -11.93
N GLY A 181 -6.28 -4.23 -11.68
CA GLY A 181 -6.10 -5.61 -12.14
C GLY A 181 -5.44 -5.76 -13.52
N THR A 182 -4.96 -4.67 -14.13
CA THR A 182 -4.19 -4.68 -15.40
C THR A 182 -2.74 -4.23 -15.23
#